data_AF-A0A9P4I4B3-F1
#
_entry.id   AF-A0A9P4I4B3-F1
#
_cell.length_a   1.000
_cell.length_b   1.000
_cell.length_c   1.000
_cell.angle_alpha   90.00
_cell.angle_beta   90.00
_cell.angle_gamma   90.00
#
_symmetry.space_group_name_H-M   'P 1'
#
loop_
_entity.id
_entity.type
_entity.pdbx_description
1 polymer ?
#
loop_
_entity_poly.entity_id
_entity_poly.type
_entity_poly.pdbx_seq_one_letter_code
_entity_poly.pdbx_strand_id
1 'polypeptide(L)'
;DLSDIILEGEERDAVPVYETCDMIRRKIDQCLKQPGLTQTAFCRDMKAAFHGSTTARRVTQAQLSSFRGKNGYDAGNTSTAFYAAYCYFEKLRIKEGKPKSKDRLKMEELWSREGG
;
A
#
# COMPACT_ATOMS: atom_id res chain seq x y z
N ASP A 1 15.55 -1.11 -7.81
CA ASP A 1 14.59 -2.04 -7.20
C ASP A 1 13.69 -1.28 -6.19
N LEU A 2 12.65 -1.89 -5.59
CA LEU A 2 12.00 -1.41 -4.35
C LEU A 2 12.31 -2.32 -3.14
N SER A 3 12.81 -3.52 -3.41
CA SER A 3 13.12 -4.53 -2.40
C SER A 3 14.20 -4.05 -1.40
N ASP A 4 15.14 -3.22 -1.86
CA ASP A 4 16.20 -2.58 -1.06
C ASP A 4 15.70 -1.60 0.02
N ILE A 5 14.45 -1.13 -0.06
CA ILE A 5 13.87 -0.17 0.89
C ILE A 5 13.07 -0.95 1.92
N ILE A 6 13.54 -1.00 3.16
CA ILE A 6 12.87 -1.70 4.26
C ILE A 6 12.09 -0.70 5.11
N LEU A 7 10.78 -0.92 5.26
CA LEU A 7 9.96 -0.12 6.18
C LEU A 7 10.08 -0.66 7.61
N GLU A 8 10.00 0.23 8.60
CA GLU A 8 10.00 -0.18 10.00
C GLU A 8 8.79 -1.07 10.32
N GLY A 9 9.03 -2.27 10.84
CA GLY A 9 8.00 -3.24 11.19
C GLY A 9 7.52 -4.12 10.03
N GLU A 10 8.06 -3.95 8.81
CA GLU A 10 7.71 -4.74 7.63
C GLU A 10 7.91 -6.24 7.83
N GLU A 11 8.98 -6.63 8.52
CA GLU A 11 9.33 -8.02 8.81
C GLU A 11 8.31 -8.73 9.71
N ARG A 12 7.49 -7.96 10.44
CA ARG A 12 6.45 -8.43 11.35
C ARG A 12 5.03 -8.12 10.86
N ASP A 13 4.87 -7.65 9.63
CA ASP A 13 3.60 -7.12 9.10
C ASP A 13 3.00 -6.01 10.00
N ALA A 14 3.86 -5.21 10.64
CA ALA A 14 3.51 -4.22 11.67
C ALA A 14 3.83 -2.77 11.25
N VAL A 15 4.04 -2.51 9.96
CA VAL A 15 4.23 -1.15 9.42
C VAL A 15 3.01 -0.30 9.79
N PRO A 16 3.17 0.81 10.52
CA PRO A 16 2.07 1.70 10.86
C PRO A 16 1.42 2.28 9.60
N VAL A 17 0.09 2.17 9.50
CA VAL A 17 -0.70 2.65 8.37
C VAL A 17 -1.39 3.96 8.77
N TYR A 18 -1.28 4.96 7.89
CA TYR A 18 -1.92 6.27 8.10
C TYR A 18 -2.54 6.79 6.79
N GLU A 19 -2.80 5.90 5.84
CA GLU A 19 -3.58 6.24 4.65
C GLU A 19 -4.88 5.45 4.69
N THR A 20 -5.95 6.09 4.23
CA THR A 20 -7.28 5.50 4.23
C THR A 20 -7.43 4.52 3.07
N CYS A 21 -8.44 3.65 3.13
CA CYS A 21 -8.76 2.76 2.01
C CYS A 21 -9.07 3.56 0.73
N ASP A 22 -9.74 4.72 0.85
CA ASP A 22 -10.01 5.60 -0.30
C ASP A 22 -8.74 6.19 -0.90
N MET A 23 -7.76 6.58 -0.07
CA MET A 23 -6.47 7.08 -0.56
C MET A 23 -5.72 6.01 -1.36
N ILE A 24 -5.66 4.79 -0.82
CA ILE A 24 -5.00 3.67 -1.49
C ILE A 24 -5.70 3.28 -2.77
N ARG A 25 -7.04 3.23 -2.79
CA ARG A 25 -7.81 3.00 -4.03
C ARG A 25 -7.47 4.03 -5.10
N ARG A 26 -7.44 5.33 -4.76
CA ARG A 26 -7.05 6.39 -5.71
C ARG A 26 -5.66 6.18 -6.29
N LYS A 27 -4.67 5.79 -5.48
CA LYS A 27 -3.31 5.49 -5.96
C LYS A 27 -3.27 4.28 -6.89
N ILE A 28 -3.99 3.21 -6.54
CA ILE A 28 -4.11 2.01 -7.39
C ILE A 28 -4.74 2.38 -8.74
N ASP A 29 -5.84 3.13 -8.74
CA ASP A 29 -6.50 3.53 -9.98
C ASP A 29 -5.63 4.46 -10.83
N GLN A 30 -4.82 5.33 -10.23
CA GLN A 30 -3.82 6.13 -10.95
C GLN A 30 -2.74 5.26 -11.58
N CYS A 31 -2.24 4.24 -10.87
CA CYS A 31 -1.29 3.27 -11.42
C CYS A 31 -1.88 2.51 -12.61
N LEU A 32 -3.11 1.99 -12.48
CA LEU A 32 -3.74 1.19 -13.53
C LEU A 32 -4.21 2.02 -14.74
N LYS A 33 -4.23 3.35 -14.65
CA LYS A 33 -4.42 4.24 -15.80
C LYS A 33 -3.17 4.37 -16.67
N GLN A 34 -1.99 3.98 -16.16
CA GLN A 34 -0.76 4.03 -16.93
C GLN A 34 -0.79 2.96 -18.04
N PRO A 35 -0.47 3.32 -19.29
CA PRO A 35 -0.45 2.35 -20.39
C PRO A 35 0.44 1.15 -20.08
N GLY A 36 -0.09 -0.06 -20.26
CA GLY A 36 0.66 -1.30 -20.05
C GLY A 36 0.70 -1.82 -18.61
N LEU A 37 0.20 -1.08 -17.62
CA LEU A 37 0.13 -1.57 -16.24
C LEU A 37 -1.17 -2.34 -15.99
N THR A 38 -1.08 -3.66 -15.89
CA THR A 38 -2.22 -4.53 -15.57
C THR A 38 -2.32 -4.80 -14.07
N GLN A 39 -3.49 -5.23 -13.59
CA GLN A 39 -3.66 -5.66 -12.19
C GLN A 39 -2.71 -6.82 -11.84
N THR A 40 -2.48 -7.74 -12.77
CA THR A 40 -1.55 -8.85 -12.61
C THR A 40 -0.11 -8.38 -12.49
N ALA A 41 0.32 -7.43 -13.35
CA ALA A 41 1.64 -6.83 -13.27
C ALA A 41 1.82 -6.10 -11.93
N PHE A 42 0.84 -5.29 -11.52
CA PHE A 42 0.88 -4.58 -10.25
C PHE A 42 0.94 -5.52 -9.04
N CYS A 43 0.19 -6.63 -9.04
CA CYS A 43 0.33 -7.66 -8.00
C CYS A 43 1.74 -8.28 -7.96
N ARG A 44 2.38 -8.49 -9.11
CA ARG A 44 3.76 -8.99 -9.16
C ARG A 44 4.75 -7.97 -8.61
N ASP A 45 4.59 -6.71 -8.97
CA ASP A 45 5.47 -5.63 -8.50
C ASP A 45 5.33 -5.42 -6.99
N MET A 46 4.10 -5.47 -6.45
CA MET A 46 3.87 -5.47 -5.01
C MET A 46 4.60 -6.64 -4.34
N LYS A 47 4.50 -7.86 -4.86
CA LYS A 47 5.20 -9.03 -4.27
C LYS A 47 6.71 -8.91 -4.31
N ALA A 48 7.26 -8.37 -5.40
CA ALA A 48 8.69 -8.18 -5.59
C ALA A 48 9.28 -7.11 -4.65
N ALA A 49 8.46 -6.17 -4.17
CA ALA A 49 8.90 -5.11 -3.27
C ALA A 49 9.22 -5.57 -1.83
N PHE A 50 8.96 -6.83 -1.46
CA PHE A 50 9.19 -7.34 -0.09
C PHE A 50 10.15 -8.52 -0.08
N HIS A 51 10.90 -8.68 1.02
CA HIS A 51 11.71 -9.87 1.35
C HIS A 51 11.13 -10.71 2.53
N GLY A 52 11.53 -11.98 2.66
CA GLY A 52 11.17 -12.86 3.81
C GLY A 52 9.87 -13.68 3.69
N SER A 53 9.05 -13.76 4.75
CA SER A 53 7.63 -14.20 4.71
C SER A 53 6.71 -13.13 5.32
N THR A 54 6.00 -12.36 4.49
CA THR A 54 5.15 -11.22 4.86
C THR A 54 3.78 -11.41 4.22
N THR A 55 2.75 -10.88 4.86
CA THR A 55 1.38 -10.91 4.35
C THR A 55 1.26 -10.20 3.01
N ALA A 56 2.04 -9.13 2.81
CA ALA A 56 2.09 -8.41 1.53
C ALA A 56 2.48 -9.30 0.33
N ARG A 57 3.38 -10.28 0.52
CA ARG A 57 3.76 -11.24 -0.54
C ARG A 57 2.65 -12.20 -0.96
N ARG A 58 1.60 -12.33 -0.15
CA ARG A 58 0.48 -13.23 -0.42
C ARG A 58 -0.68 -12.55 -1.16
N VAL A 59 -0.54 -11.27 -1.52
CA VAL A 59 -1.58 -10.54 -2.24
C VAL A 59 -1.97 -11.24 -3.54
N THR A 60 -3.26 -11.40 -3.78
CA THR A 60 -3.80 -12.00 -5.01
C THR A 60 -4.58 -10.98 -5.83
N GLN A 61 -4.76 -11.26 -7.11
CA GLN A 61 -5.57 -10.43 -8.00
C GLN A 61 -7.04 -10.38 -7.53
N ALA A 62 -7.58 -11.48 -6.97
CA ALA A 62 -8.93 -11.51 -6.42
C ALA A 62 -9.08 -10.57 -5.22
N GLN A 63 -8.12 -10.55 -4.29
CA GLN A 63 -8.11 -9.63 -3.16
C GLN A 63 -7.97 -8.17 -3.61
N LEU A 64 -7.13 -7.91 -4.62
CA LEU A 64 -6.98 -6.56 -5.20
C LEU A 64 -8.29 -6.09 -5.84
N SER A 65 -8.91 -6.92 -6.69
CA SER A 65 -10.20 -6.60 -7.33
C SER A 65 -11.31 -6.38 -6.29
N SER A 66 -11.39 -7.23 -5.26
CA SER A 66 -12.36 -7.09 -4.18
C SER A 66 -12.16 -5.79 -3.40
N PHE A 67 -10.92 -5.45 -3.04
CA PHE A 67 -10.60 -4.21 -2.34
C PHE A 67 -10.98 -2.96 -3.15
N ARG A 68 -10.68 -2.97 -4.46
CA ARG A 68 -11.03 -1.89 -5.39
C ARG A 68 -12.53 -1.70 -5.59
N GLY A 69 -13.32 -2.77 -5.45
CA GLY A 69 -14.79 -2.71 -5.55
C GLY A 69 -15.49 -2.18 -4.29
N LYS A 70 -14.78 -2.00 -3.17
CA LYS A 70 -15.33 -1.41 -1.94
C LYS A 70 -15.32 0.11 -2.00
N ASN A 71 -16.13 0.76 -1.17
CA ASN A 71 -16.20 2.22 -1.01
C ASN A 71 -16.26 2.60 0.47
N GLY A 72 -15.65 3.73 0.83
CA GLY A 72 -15.65 4.25 2.21
C GLY A 72 -14.28 4.21 2.89
N TYR A 73 -14.11 5.08 3.87
CA TYR A 73 -12.84 5.44 4.49
C TYR A 73 -11.98 4.24 4.95
N ASP A 74 -12.59 3.26 5.59
CA ASP A 74 -11.97 2.06 6.19
C ASP A 74 -12.40 0.75 5.50
N ALA A 75 -13.20 0.85 4.43
CA ALA A 75 -13.80 -0.31 3.77
C ALA A 75 -12.73 -1.15 3.06
N GLY A 76 -12.17 -2.12 3.79
CA GLY A 76 -11.08 -2.98 3.36
C GLY A 76 -9.78 -2.84 4.15
N ASN A 77 -9.79 -2.18 5.32
CA ASN A 77 -8.62 -1.99 6.18
C ASN A 77 -7.93 -3.29 6.63
N THR A 78 -8.66 -4.41 6.72
CA THR A 78 -8.10 -5.75 7.01
C THR A 78 -7.65 -6.50 5.76
N SER A 79 -7.74 -5.91 4.56
CA SER A 79 -7.37 -6.57 3.31
C SER A 79 -5.86 -6.67 3.16
N THR A 80 -5.38 -7.86 2.79
CA THR A 80 -3.99 -8.03 2.33
C THR A 80 -3.63 -7.08 1.19
N ALA A 81 -4.57 -6.80 0.29
CA ALA A 81 -4.33 -5.89 -0.83
C ALA A 81 -4.17 -4.43 -0.38
N PHE A 82 -4.88 -4.02 0.67
CA PHE A 82 -4.73 -2.69 1.25
C PHE A 82 -3.33 -2.52 1.85
N TYR A 83 -2.95 -3.42 2.76
CA TYR A 83 -1.65 -3.38 3.42
C TYR A 83 -0.48 -3.47 2.42
N ALA A 84 -0.55 -4.40 1.47
CA ALA A 84 0.48 -4.56 0.44
C ALA A 84 0.64 -3.31 -0.43
N ALA A 85 -0.47 -2.73 -0.89
CA ALA A 85 -0.45 -1.54 -1.72
C ALA A 85 0.07 -0.32 -0.96
N TYR A 86 -0.35 -0.14 0.30
CA TYR A 86 0.14 0.93 1.16
C TYR A 86 1.66 0.87 1.31
N CYS A 87 2.20 -0.29 1.73
CA CYS A 87 3.64 -0.47 1.89
C CYS A 87 4.40 -0.29 0.56
N TYR A 88 3.85 -0.79 -0.56
CA TYR A 88 4.42 -0.57 -1.89
C TYR A 88 4.53 0.93 -2.24
N PHE A 89 3.45 1.69 -2.05
CA PHE A 89 3.45 3.12 -2.33
C PHE A 89 4.36 3.92 -1.39
N GLU A 90 4.52 3.47 -0.15
CA GLU A 90 5.43 4.11 0.79
C GLU A 90 6.90 3.86 0.40
N LYS A 91 7.26 2.63 0.00
CA LYS A 91 8.58 2.34 -0.58
C LYS A 91 8.82 3.16 -1.85
N LEU A 92 7.82 3.26 -2.73
CA LEU A 92 7.92 4.06 -3.95
C LEU A 92 8.14 5.55 -3.65
N ARG A 93 7.43 6.11 -2.66
CA ARG A 93 7.62 7.49 -2.19
C ARG A 93 9.05 7.73 -1.72
N ILE A 94 9.60 6.83 -0.90
CA ILE A 94 10.97 6.93 -0.38
C ILE A 94 11.97 6.87 -1.54
N LYS A 95 11.80 5.92 -2.46
CA LYS A 95 12.67 5.77 -3.64
C LYS A 95 12.71 7.03 -4.50
N GLU A 96 11.55 7.65 -4.71
CA GLU A 96 11.41 8.85 -5.54
C GLU A 96 11.76 10.15 -4.79
N GLY A 97 12.12 10.07 -3.50
CA GLY A 97 12.40 11.25 -2.68
C GLY A 97 11.18 12.17 -2.50
N LYS A 98 9.96 11.66 -2.66
CA LYS A 98 8.74 12.47 -2.58
C LYS A 98 8.38 12.77 -1.12
N PRO A 99 7.90 13.98 -0.82
CA PRO A 99 7.39 14.29 0.51
C PRO A 99 6.13 13.46 0.82
N LYS A 100 5.82 13.32 2.10
CA LYS A 100 4.53 12.76 2.54
C LYS A 100 3.38 13.65 2.03
N SER A 101 2.25 13.04 1.68
CA SER A 101 1.07 13.80 1.25
C SER A 101 0.49 14.61 2.42
N LYS A 102 -0.23 15.70 2.12
CA LYS A 102 -0.94 16.49 3.15
C LYS A 102 -1.91 15.62 3.95
N ASP A 103 -2.65 14.75 3.25
CA ASP A 103 -3.57 13.80 3.86
C ASP A 103 -2.83 12.85 4.83
N ARG A 104 -1.66 12.35 4.43
CA ARG A 104 -0.81 11.50 5.29
C ARG A 104 -0.38 12.24 6.57
N LEU A 105 0.10 13.47 6.44
CA LEU A 105 0.52 14.26 7.60
C LEU A 105 -0.65 14.52 8.55
N LYS A 106 -1.84 14.82 8.00
CA LYS A 106 -3.06 14.99 8.78
C LYS A 106 -3.45 13.72 9.53
N MET A 107 -3.31 12.54 8.90
CA MET A 107 -3.60 11.27 9.57
C MET A 107 -2.57 10.95 10.66
N GLU A 108 -1.29 11.22 10.44
CA GLU A 108 -0.25 11.09 11.50
C GLU A 108 -0.54 12.00 12.69
N GLU A 109 -1.05 13.22 12.45
CA GLU A 109 -1.49 14.15 13.51
C GLU A 109 -2.73 13.63 14.26
N LEU A 110 -3.73 13.11 13.54
CA LEU A 110 -4.96 12.62 14.14
C LEU A 110 -4.78 11.28 14.88
N TRP A 111 -3.92 10.38 14.37
CA TRP A 111 -3.82 8.99 14.81
C TRP A 111 -2.60 8.71 15.71
N SER A 112 -1.80 9.74 16.05
CA SER A 112 -0.61 9.65 16.93
C SER A 112 0.37 8.53 16.51
N ARG A 113 1.32 8.16 17.37
CA ARG A 113 2.40 7.18 17.07
C ARG A 113 1.93 5.77 16.72
N GLU A 114 0.67 5.41 16.98
CA GLU A 114 0.20 4.02 16.90
C GLU A 114 -0.33 3.62 15.51
N GLY A 115 -0.77 4.58 14.68
CA GLY A 115 -1.42 4.25 13.40
C GLY A 115 -2.71 3.45 13.61
N GLY A 116 -3.35 2.98 12.54
CA GLY A 116 -4.57 2.15 12.64
C GLY A 116 -4.92 1.40 11.38
#